data_AF-A0A9E3EES0-F1
#
_entry.id   AF-A0A9E3EES0-F1
#
_cell.length_a   1.000
_cell.length_b   1.000
_cell.length_c   1.000
_cell.angle_alpha   90.00
_cell.angle_beta   90.00
_cell.angle_gamma   90.00
#
_symmetry.space_group_name_H-M   'P 1'
#
loop_
_entity.id
_entity.type
_entity.pdbx_description
1 polymer ?
#
loop_
_entity_poly.entity_id
_entity_poly.type
_entity_poly.pdbx_seq_one_letter_code
_entity_poly.pdbx_strand_id
1 'polypeptide(L)'
;MTDPVRTVEEPTRKTTVRAVSDDATARPVAAKARSGVRSPAFVELVQAEDDTVGLLAYALYKQNKRDWLASFLKEHDREATEGEVEAYHLGERTPRRVLTYRRLAVDVLAKDPGGREGEGLALHYPGTSAAGRRGQTGIADAILARSWSAALVAVLAVIGLAAVAILVLSLVSPGVLHAITP
;
A
#
# COMPACT_ATOMS: atom_id res chain seq x y z
N MET A 1 65.24 -43.29 -15.06
CA MET A 1 66.58 -43.28 -14.44
C MET A 1 67.12 -41.87 -14.61
N THR A 2 67.24 -40.96 -13.65
CA THR A 2 66.89 -40.87 -12.22
C THR A 2 66.99 -39.37 -11.92
N ASP A 3 66.02 -38.82 -11.19
CA ASP A 3 66.05 -37.46 -10.62
C ASP A 3 67.28 -37.21 -9.73
N PRO A 4 67.79 -35.97 -9.67
CA PRO A 4 68.36 -35.45 -8.44
C PRO A 4 67.34 -34.57 -7.69
N VAL A 5 66.76 -35.24 -6.70
CA VAL A 5 66.16 -34.72 -5.46
C VAL A 5 66.81 -33.40 -4.99
N ARG A 6 66.02 -32.33 -4.88
CA ARG A 6 66.36 -31.16 -4.07
C ARG A 6 65.47 -31.16 -2.82
N THR A 7 66.07 -31.58 -1.72
CA THR A 7 65.48 -31.61 -0.37
C THR A 7 65.40 -30.20 0.21
N VAL A 8 64.15 -29.79 0.50
CA VAL A 8 63.62 -29.15 1.72
C VAL A 8 64.42 -28.01 2.37
N GLU A 9 63.82 -26.81 2.42
CA GLU A 9 63.55 -26.13 3.70
C GLU A 9 62.26 -25.28 3.60
N GLU A 10 61.33 -25.63 4.48
CA GLU A 10 60.00 -25.10 4.68
C GLU A 10 60.03 -24.15 5.90
N PRO A 11 59.79 -22.83 5.77
CA PRO A 11 59.53 -22.03 6.94
C PRO A 11 58.05 -22.17 7.34
N THR A 12 57.85 -23.04 8.31
CA THR A 12 56.65 -23.32 9.08
C THR A 12 55.94 -22.03 9.53
N ARG A 13 54.88 -21.60 8.84
CA ARG A 13 53.91 -20.67 9.45
C ARG A 13 53.00 -21.48 10.35
N LYS A 14 53.40 -21.55 11.62
CA LYS A 14 52.57 -22.04 12.72
C LYS A 14 51.24 -21.29 12.74
N THR A 15 50.22 -21.98 12.26
CA THR A 15 48.82 -21.90 12.67
C THR A 15 48.72 -21.53 14.15
N THR A 16 48.26 -20.32 14.44
CA THR A 16 47.68 -19.98 15.74
C THR A 16 46.19 -19.75 15.51
N VAL A 17 45.44 -20.84 15.48
CA VAL A 17 44.00 -20.82 15.71
C VAL A 17 43.84 -20.55 17.20
N ARG A 18 43.48 -19.32 17.57
CA ARG A 18 42.94 -19.02 18.89
C ARG A 18 41.43 -19.00 18.78
N ALA A 19 40.82 -20.13 19.13
CA ALA A 19 39.40 -20.26 19.28
C ALA A 19 38.97 -19.87 20.70
N VAL A 20 37.76 -19.32 20.75
CA VAL A 20 36.80 -19.26 21.86
C VAL A 20 37.04 -18.24 22.97
N SER A 21 36.16 -17.23 23.02
CA SER A 21 35.20 -17.08 24.13
C SER A 21 34.10 -16.12 23.69
N ASP A 22 32.99 -16.71 23.23
CA ASP A 22 31.60 -16.35 23.53
C ASP A 22 31.27 -14.86 23.73
N ASP A 23 30.83 -14.23 22.64
CA ASP A 23 29.74 -13.24 22.72
C ASP A 23 28.59 -13.63 21.78
N ALA A 24 28.21 -14.92 21.85
CA ALA A 24 27.02 -15.47 21.20
C ALA A 24 25.75 -15.26 22.05
N THR A 25 25.74 -14.25 22.92
CA THR A 25 24.64 -13.96 23.85
C THR A 25 24.16 -12.51 23.83
N ALA A 26 24.43 -11.76 22.76
CA ALA A 26 23.67 -10.56 22.44
C ALA A 26 22.31 -10.91 21.79
N ARG A 27 21.46 -11.58 22.58
CA ARG A 27 19.99 -11.45 22.62
C ARG A 27 19.16 -11.87 21.38
N PRO A 28 18.61 -13.11 21.38
CA PRO A 28 17.39 -13.45 20.63
C PRO A 28 16.11 -12.98 21.36
N VAL A 29 16.08 -11.77 21.92
CA VAL A 29 14.93 -11.27 22.73
C VAL A 29 14.13 -10.13 22.10
N ALA A 30 14.49 -9.62 20.92
CA ALA A 30 13.63 -8.67 20.19
C ALA A 30 12.70 -9.33 19.15
N ALA A 31 12.94 -10.59 18.79
CA ALA A 31 12.12 -11.32 17.80
C ALA A 31 10.72 -11.70 18.32
N LYS A 32 10.43 -11.47 19.61
CA LYS A 32 9.15 -11.78 20.26
C LYS A 32 8.46 -10.53 20.80
N ALA A 33 8.54 -9.41 20.09
CA ALA A 33 7.69 -8.26 20.34
C ALA A 33 6.50 -8.24 19.35
N ARG A 34 5.34 -8.59 19.91
CA ARG A 34 3.98 -8.16 19.54
C ARG A 34 3.46 -8.67 18.20
N SER A 35 2.76 -9.80 18.23
CA SER A 35 1.85 -10.25 17.17
C SER A 35 0.57 -9.40 17.11
N GLY A 36 0.71 -8.07 17.01
CA GLY A 36 -0.31 -7.25 16.38
C GLY A 36 -0.24 -7.54 14.89
N VAL A 37 -1.37 -7.88 14.26
CA VAL A 37 -1.47 -8.36 12.87
C VAL A 37 -0.59 -7.52 11.94
N ARG A 38 0.63 -8.00 11.65
CA ARG A 38 1.56 -7.35 10.72
C ARG A 38 1.20 -7.81 9.32
N SER A 39 1.09 -6.86 8.39
CA SER A 39 0.91 -7.18 6.97
C SER A 39 2.06 -8.08 6.50
N PRO A 40 1.82 -9.13 5.71
CA PRO A 40 2.88 -10.02 5.24
C PRO A 40 4.04 -9.30 4.54
N ALA A 41 3.73 -8.25 3.75
CA ALA A 41 4.74 -7.43 3.09
C ALA A 41 5.63 -6.66 4.09
N PHE A 42 5.12 -6.31 5.27
CA PHE A 42 5.92 -5.67 6.32
C PHE A 42 7.01 -6.62 6.83
N VAL A 43 6.65 -7.89 7.06
CA VAL A 43 7.59 -8.90 7.57
C VAL A 43 8.71 -9.18 6.56
N GLU A 44 8.40 -9.13 5.27
CA GLU A 44 9.41 -9.33 4.22
C GLU A 44 10.32 -8.11 4.00
N LEU A 45 9.76 -6.91 4.16
CA LEU A 45 10.48 -5.67 3.89
C LEU A 45 11.26 -5.13 5.08
N VAL A 46 10.81 -5.37 6.32
CA VAL A 46 11.36 -4.78 7.55
C VAL A 46 11.98 -5.87 8.42
N GLN A 47 13.30 -5.84 8.56
CA GLN A 47 14.05 -6.90 9.27
C GLN A 47 14.19 -6.63 10.77
N ALA A 48 14.14 -5.36 11.18
CA ALA A 48 14.25 -4.93 12.57
C ALA A 48 13.47 -3.63 12.81
N GLU A 49 13.22 -3.27 14.07
CA GLU A 49 12.48 -2.05 14.40
C GLU A 49 13.23 -0.76 13.99
N ASP A 50 14.55 -0.82 13.94
CA ASP A 50 15.47 0.25 13.52
C ASP A 50 15.92 0.13 12.04
N ASP A 51 15.31 -0.78 11.26
CA ASP A 51 15.59 -0.95 9.83
C ASP A 51 14.98 0.20 9.01
N THR A 52 15.61 1.38 9.04
CA THR A 52 15.15 2.58 8.31
C THR A 52 14.97 2.32 6.81
N VAL A 53 15.86 1.52 6.22
CA VAL A 53 15.75 1.11 4.81
C VAL A 53 14.49 0.27 4.60
N GLY A 54 14.24 -0.72 5.45
CA GLY A 54 13.04 -1.55 5.40
C GLY A 54 11.75 -0.77 5.63
N LEU A 55 11.73 0.13 6.60
CA LEU A 55 10.59 0.99 6.91
C LEU A 55 10.24 1.90 5.74
N LEU A 56 11.25 2.53 5.13
CA LEU A 56 11.06 3.34 3.93
C LEU A 56 10.63 2.49 2.73
N ALA A 57 11.22 1.30 2.56
CA ALA A 57 10.80 0.36 1.51
C ALA A 57 9.34 -0.06 1.67
N TYR A 58 8.86 -0.25 2.90
CA TYR A 58 7.46 -0.52 3.20
C TYR A 58 6.54 0.65 2.85
N ALA A 59 6.97 1.89 3.13
CA ALA A 59 6.24 3.09 2.72
C ALA A 59 6.12 3.19 1.19
N LEU A 60 7.22 2.93 0.46
CA LEU A 60 7.24 2.88 -1.01
C LEU A 60 6.30 1.79 -1.56
N TYR A 61 6.28 0.62 -0.94
CA TYR A 61 5.33 -0.45 -1.28
C TYR A 61 3.87 0.00 -1.10
N LYS A 62 3.53 0.66 0.01
CA LYS A 62 2.18 1.18 0.27
C LYS A 62 1.77 2.26 -0.73
N GLN A 63 2.70 3.12 -1.12
CA GLN A 63 2.48 4.11 -2.17
C GLN A 63 2.17 3.43 -3.50
N ASN A 64 2.99 2.46 -3.93
CA ASN A 64 2.74 1.70 -5.14
C ASN A 64 1.36 0.99 -5.12
N LYS A 65 0.93 0.46 -3.97
CA LYS A 65 -0.41 -0.15 -3.84
C LYS A 65 -1.53 0.85 -4.07
N ARG A 66 -1.42 2.05 -3.50
CA ARG A 66 -2.40 3.12 -3.71
C ARG A 66 -2.45 3.55 -5.17
N ASP A 67 -1.30 3.71 -5.80
CA ASP A 67 -1.21 4.12 -7.21
C ASP A 67 -1.80 3.05 -8.13
N TRP A 68 -1.54 1.78 -7.84
CA TRP A 68 -2.17 0.64 -8.53
C TRP A 68 -3.68 0.64 -8.36
N LEU A 69 -4.22 0.78 -7.14
CA LEU A 69 -5.67 0.84 -6.88
C LEU A 69 -6.34 2.00 -7.62
N ALA A 70 -5.72 3.18 -7.62
CA ALA A 70 -6.24 4.34 -8.33
C ALA A 70 -6.25 4.11 -9.86
N SER A 71 -5.20 3.48 -10.39
CA SER A 71 -5.10 3.14 -11.81
C SER A 71 -6.13 2.09 -12.20
N PHE A 72 -6.31 1.06 -11.37
CA PHE A 72 -7.31 0.01 -11.54
C PHE A 72 -8.72 0.60 -11.59
N LEU A 73 -9.08 1.46 -10.62
CA LEU A 73 -10.38 2.12 -10.57
C LEU A 73 -10.64 2.93 -11.84
N LYS A 74 -9.64 3.68 -12.30
CA LYS A 74 -9.75 4.50 -13.51
C LYS A 74 -9.95 3.65 -14.78
N GLU A 75 -9.28 2.50 -14.86
CA GLU A 75 -9.29 1.66 -16.06
C GLU A 75 -10.52 0.75 -16.14
N HIS A 76 -11.06 0.31 -15.00
CA HIS A 76 -12.16 -0.65 -14.94
C HIS A 76 -13.50 -0.05 -14.46
N ASP A 77 -13.51 1.23 -14.06
CA ASP A 77 -14.68 1.94 -13.51
C ASP A 77 -15.33 1.20 -12.32
N ARG A 78 -14.52 0.46 -11.56
CA ARG A 78 -14.92 -0.26 -10.36
C ARG A 78 -13.75 -0.45 -9.40
N GLU A 79 -14.06 -0.74 -8.15
CA GLU A 79 -13.04 -1.16 -7.18
C GLU A 79 -12.47 -2.55 -7.53
N ALA A 80 -11.22 -2.78 -7.14
CA ALA A 80 -10.59 -4.09 -7.26
C ALA A 80 -11.22 -5.07 -6.26
N THR A 81 -11.49 -6.28 -6.72
CA THR A 81 -11.97 -7.37 -5.86
C THR A 81 -10.86 -7.89 -4.95
N GLU A 82 -11.22 -8.59 -3.88
CA GLU A 82 -10.24 -9.21 -2.97
C GLU A 82 -9.25 -10.13 -3.69
N GLY A 83 -9.71 -10.94 -4.66
CA GLY A 83 -8.82 -11.81 -5.44
C GLY A 83 -7.83 -11.05 -6.32
N GLU A 84 -8.21 -9.91 -6.87
CA GLU A 84 -7.32 -9.04 -7.65
C GLU A 84 -6.30 -8.34 -6.76
N VAL A 85 -6.73 -7.90 -5.57
CA VAL A 85 -5.85 -7.35 -4.54
C VAL A 85 -4.86 -8.42 -4.07
N GLU A 86 -5.29 -9.66 -3.86
CA GLU A 86 -4.43 -10.78 -3.51
C GLU A 86 -3.41 -11.10 -4.61
N ALA A 87 -3.82 -11.10 -5.89
CA ALA A 87 -2.92 -11.29 -7.02
C ALA A 87 -1.84 -10.19 -7.08
N TYR A 88 -2.23 -8.94 -6.82
CA TYR A 88 -1.27 -7.84 -6.66
C TYR A 88 -0.29 -8.10 -5.51
N HIS A 89 -0.79 -8.52 -4.34
CA HIS A 89 0.06 -8.85 -3.20
C HIS A 89 1.07 -9.95 -3.54
N LEU A 90 0.66 -11.00 -4.26
CA LEU A 90 1.53 -12.09 -4.67
C LEU A 90 2.64 -11.61 -5.62
N GLY A 91 2.30 -10.77 -6.60
CA GLY A 91 3.28 -10.22 -7.55
C GLY A 91 4.30 -9.29 -6.89
N GLU A 92 3.86 -8.48 -5.93
CA GLU A 92 4.70 -7.48 -5.27
C GLU A 92 5.60 -8.04 -4.16
N ARG A 93 5.29 -9.24 -3.67
CA ARG A 93 6.06 -9.92 -2.61
C ARG A 93 7.12 -10.88 -3.13
N THR A 94 7.32 -10.92 -4.45
CA THR A 94 8.42 -11.72 -5.02
C THR A 94 9.78 -11.21 -4.52
N PRO A 95 10.79 -12.09 -4.34
CA PRO A 95 12.11 -11.67 -3.85
C PRO A 95 12.73 -10.52 -4.67
N ARG A 96 12.52 -10.55 -5.99
CA ARG A 96 12.97 -9.49 -6.89
C ARG A 96 12.32 -8.14 -6.57
N ARG A 97 11.00 -8.10 -6.34
CA ARG A 97 10.27 -6.86 -6.03
C ARG A 97 10.61 -6.33 -4.64
N VAL A 98 10.73 -7.20 -3.64
CA VAL A 98 11.20 -6.84 -2.30
C VAL A 98 12.58 -6.16 -2.38
N LEU A 99 13.52 -6.75 -3.12
CA LEU A 99 14.84 -6.15 -3.34
C LEU A 99 14.77 -4.81 -4.08
N THR A 100 13.87 -4.67 -5.06
CA THR A 100 13.65 -3.39 -5.75
C THR A 100 13.23 -2.29 -4.78
N TYR A 101 12.26 -2.55 -3.90
CA TYR A 101 11.83 -1.54 -2.92
C TYR A 101 12.94 -1.17 -1.95
N ARG A 102 13.72 -2.14 -1.47
CA ARG A 102 14.87 -1.87 -0.59
C ARG A 102 15.95 -1.04 -1.29
N ARG A 103 16.25 -1.34 -2.55
CA ARG A 103 17.21 -0.54 -3.35
C ARG A 103 16.73 0.89 -3.55
N LEU A 104 15.47 1.07 -3.92
CA LEU A 104 14.88 2.40 -4.07
C LEU A 104 14.95 3.19 -2.76
N ALA A 105 14.65 2.54 -1.62
CA ALA A 105 14.77 3.16 -0.31
C ALA A 105 16.20 3.63 0.00
N VAL A 106 17.21 2.79 -0.31
CA VAL A 106 18.63 3.19 -0.20
C VAL A 106 18.92 4.42 -1.06
N ASP A 107 18.45 4.43 -2.31
CA ASP A 107 18.66 5.57 -3.22
C ASP A 107 17.98 6.85 -2.74
N VAL A 108 16.79 6.75 -2.13
CA VAL A 108 16.09 7.90 -1.53
C VAL A 108 16.92 8.48 -0.37
N LEU A 109 17.34 7.63 0.57
CA LEU A 109 18.11 8.03 1.75
C LEU A 109 19.47 8.60 1.37
N ALA A 110 20.11 8.06 0.33
CA ALA A 110 21.37 8.58 -0.18
C ALA A 110 21.23 9.99 -0.79
N LYS A 111 20.08 10.30 -1.39
CA LYS A 111 19.78 11.61 -1.99
C LYS A 111 19.38 12.66 -0.96
N ASP A 112 18.76 12.26 0.14
CA ASP A 112 18.40 13.15 1.25
C ASP A 112 18.74 12.51 2.59
N PRO A 113 20.02 12.56 3.02
CA PRO A 113 20.47 11.97 4.28
C PRO A 113 19.95 12.74 5.51
N GLY A 114 19.39 13.93 5.32
CA GLY A 114 18.95 14.85 6.39
C GLY A 114 17.44 14.90 6.60
N GLY A 115 16.64 14.18 5.79
CA GLY A 115 15.19 14.07 5.94
C GLY A 115 14.51 15.43 6.03
N ARG A 116 14.42 16.16 4.91
CA ARG A 116 13.64 17.40 4.90
C ARG A 116 12.17 17.05 5.06
N GLU A 117 11.61 17.36 6.24
CA GLU A 117 10.19 17.20 6.54
C GLU A 117 9.33 17.83 5.43
N GLY A 118 8.49 17.02 4.79
CA GLY A 118 7.38 17.51 3.97
C GLY A 118 7.60 17.67 2.46
N GLU A 119 8.83 17.58 1.92
CA GLU A 119 9.06 17.65 0.45
C GLU A 119 9.61 16.36 -0.18
N GLY A 120 10.17 15.45 0.61
CA GLY A 120 10.92 14.30 0.11
C GLY A 120 10.14 13.00 0.08
N LEU A 121 9.32 12.77 -0.96
CA LEU A 121 9.02 11.42 -1.51
C LEU A 121 8.18 11.46 -2.80
N ALA A 122 8.21 12.59 -3.52
CA ALA A 122 7.86 12.60 -4.94
C ALA A 122 9.00 11.95 -5.73
N LEU A 123 9.33 10.68 -5.44
CA LEU A 123 10.31 9.94 -6.20
C LEU A 123 9.83 9.91 -7.64
N HIS A 124 10.57 10.57 -8.52
CA HIS A 124 10.39 10.50 -9.96
C HIS A 124 10.80 9.08 -10.39
N TYR A 125 9.89 8.12 -10.21
CA TYR A 125 10.01 6.81 -10.81
C TYR A 125 9.83 7.03 -12.32
N PRO A 126 10.84 6.77 -13.17
CA PRO A 126 10.70 6.87 -14.61
C PRO A 126 9.78 5.73 -15.06
N GLY A 127 8.48 5.98 -15.06
CA GLY A 127 7.48 4.98 -15.39
C GLY A 127 6.04 5.42 -15.14
N THR A 128 5.79 6.37 -14.21
CA THR A 128 4.43 6.77 -13.87
C THR A 128 4.34 8.23 -13.41
N SER A 129 3.62 9.03 -14.19
CA SER A 129 2.77 10.14 -13.72
C SER A 129 3.42 11.50 -13.39
N ALA A 130 4.01 12.15 -14.40
CA ALA A 130 4.02 13.62 -14.45
C ALA A 130 2.64 14.21 -14.81
N ALA A 131 1.68 13.39 -15.24
CA ALA A 131 0.34 13.80 -15.66
C ALA A 131 -0.72 13.84 -14.52
N GLY A 132 -0.38 13.45 -13.29
CA GLY A 132 -1.35 13.29 -12.20
C GLY A 132 -1.42 14.45 -11.19
N ARG A 133 -0.53 15.45 -11.28
CA ARG A 133 -0.35 16.48 -10.23
C ARG A 133 -1.15 17.77 -10.44
N ARG A 134 -2.23 17.73 -11.22
CA ARG A 134 -3.13 18.88 -11.47
C ARG A 134 -4.57 18.66 -11.01
N GLY A 135 -4.78 17.83 -10.00
CA GLY A 135 -6.10 17.52 -9.48
C GLY A 135 -6.06 16.94 -8.08
N GLN A 136 -5.31 17.55 -7.16
CA GLN A 136 -5.59 17.41 -5.74
C GLN A 136 -6.79 18.31 -5.40
N THR A 137 -7.96 17.93 -5.88
CA THR A 137 -9.19 18.29 -5.17
C THR A 137 -9.27 17.34 -3.99
N GLY A 138 -9.41 17.93 -2.80
CA GLY A 138 -9.27 17.23 -1.54
C GLY A 138 -10.22 16.05 -1.43
N ILE A 139 -9.87 15.12 -0.54
CA ILE A 139 -10.70 13.98 -0.11
C ILE A 139 -12.12 14.43 0.35
N ALA A 140 -12.34 15.73 0.56
CA ALA A 140 -13.64 16.36 0.77
C ALA A 140 -14.59 16.30 -0.45
N ASP A 141 -14.11 16.37 -1.69
CA ASP A 141 -14.98 16.44 -2.88
C ASP A 141 -15.50 15.05 -3.31
N ALA A 142 -14.75 13.98 -3.04
CA ALA A 142 -15.16 12.61 -3.35
C ALA A 142 -16.33 12.13 -2.46
N ILE A 143 -16.52 12.72 -1.28
CA ILE A 143 -17.65 12.42 -0.40
C ILE A 143 -18.91 13.21 -0.82
N LEU A 144 -18.76 14.38 -1.42
CA LEU A 144 -19.88 15.20 -1.92
C LEU A 144 -20.47 14.72 -3.26
N ALA A 145 -19.71 13.94 -4.04
CA ALA A 145 -20.21 13.36 -5.30
C ALA A 145 -21.17 12.17 -5.08
N ARG A 146 -21.26 11.62 -3.86
CA ARG A 146 -22.10 10.46 -3.52
C ARG A 146 -23.46 10.80 -2.89
N SER A 147 -23.84 12.07 -2.82
CA SER A 147 -25.11 12.51 -2.20
C SER A 147 -26.19 13.00 -3.17
N TRP A 148 -25.91 13.17 -4.47
CA TRP A 148 -26.92 13.71 -5.40
C TRP A 148 -27.90 12.65 -5.92
N SER A 149 -27.53 11.37 -5.93
CA SER A 149 -28.41 10.28 -6.36
C SER A 149 -29.41 9.87 -5.27
N ALA A 150 -29.03 9.92 -3.99
CA ALA A 150 -29.94 9.56 -2.88
C ALA A 150 -31.07 10.59 -2.68
N ALA A 151 -30.77 11.88 -2.82
CA ALA A 151 -31.77 12.93 -2.69
C ALA A 151 -32.82 12.87 -3.81
N LEU A 152 -32.40 12.63 -5.06
CA LEU A 152 -33.29 12.55 -6.21
C LEU A 152 -34.19 11.30 -6.12
N VAL A 153 -33.64 10.16 -5.69
CA VAL A 153 -34.41 8.93 -5.45
C VAL A 153 -35.43 9.11 -4.31
N ALA A 154 -35.04 9.77 -3.21
CA ALA A 154 -35.96 10.04 -2.10
C ALA A 154 -37.11 10.98 -2.51
N VAL A 155 -36.81 12.05 -3.25
CA VAL A 155 -37.83 12.98 -3.77
C VAL A 155 -38.79 12.28 -4.73
N LEU A 156 -38.28 11.45 -5.66
CA LEU A 156 -39.12 10.68 -6.57
C LEU A 156 -39.98 9.64 -5.83
N ALA A 157 -39.46 9.00 -4.79
CA ALA A 157 -40.22 8.06 -3.97
C ALA A 157 -41.39 8.76 -3.25
N VAL A 158 -41.15 9.94 -2.65
CA VAL A 158 -42.20 10.73 -1.98
C VAL A 158 -43.27 11.20 -2.97
N ILE A 159 -42.86 11.70 -4.15
CA ILE A 159 -43.79 12.13 -5.20
C ILE A 159 -44.62 10.96 -5.70
N GLY A 160 -44.01 9.80 -5.94
CA GLY A 160 -44.71 8.59 -6.35
C GLY A 160 -45.75 8.14 -5.32
N LEU A 161 -45.40 8.16 -4.04
CA LEU A 161 -46.30 7.78 -2.95
C LEU A 161 -47.49 8.75 -2.81
N ALA A 162 -47.25 10.06 -2.95
CA ALA A 162 -48.29 11.07 -2.96
C ALA A 162 -49.24 10.93 -4.16
N ALA A 163 -48.72 10.65 -5.36
CA ALA A 163 -49.54 10.44 -6.55
C ALA A 163 -50.45 9.22 -6.41
N VAL A 164 -49.93 8.11 -5.86
CA VAL A 164 -50.72 6.91 -5.58
C VAL A 164 -51.80 7.20 -4.54
N ALA A 165 -51.48 7.93 -3.48
CA ALA A 165 -52.46 8.32 -2.46
C ALA A 165 -53.59 9.18 -3.05
N ILE A 166 -53.28 10.16 -3.90
CA ILE A 166 -54.26 11.01 -4.58
C ILE A 166 -55.14 10.19 -5.54
N LEU A 167 -54.56 9.25 -6.29
CA LEU A 167 -55.29 8.36 -7.18
C LEU A 167 -56.28 7.48 -6.39
N VAL A 168 -55.83 6.89 -5.29
CA VAL A 168 -56.66 6.07 -4.39
C VAL A 168 -57.77 6.92 -3.77
N LEU A 169 -57.47 8.14 -3.30
CA LEU A 169 -58.49 9.05 -2.75
C LEU A 169 -59.52 9.44 -3.81
N SER A 170 -59.08 9.66 -5.05
CA SER A 170 -59.96 9.99 -6.20
C SER A 170 -60.88 8.83 -6.59
N LEU A 171 -60.41 7.59 -6.41
CA LEU A 171 -61.20 6.37 -6.66
C LEU A 171 -62.20 6.06 -5.54
N VAL A 172 -61.85 6.37 -4.28
CA VAL A 172 -62.65 6.05 -3.10
C VAL A 172 -63.61 7.18 -2.71
N SER A 173 -63.34 8.43 -3.07
CA SER A 173 -64.16 9.59 -2.70
C SER A 173 -64.11 10.72 -3.73
N PRO A 174 -64.86 10.61 -4.85
CA PRO A 174 -64.92 11.67 -5.88
C PRO A 174 -65.50 13.01 -5.37
N GLY A 175 -66.13 13.05 -4.19
CA GLY A 175 -66.74 14.25 -3.62
C GLY A 175 -65.80 15.24 -2.92
N VAL A 176 -64.54 14.88 -2.67
CA VAL A 176 -63.60 15.75 -1.91
C VAL A 176 -62.88 16.77 -2.81
N LEU A 177 -62.87 16.56 -4.13
CA LEU A 177 -62.19 17.45 -5.08
C LEU A 177 -62.87 18.82 -5.27
N HIS A 178 -64.11 19.02 -4.80
CA HIS A 178 -64.80 20.32 -4.88
C HIS A 178 -64.52 21.26 -3.70
N ALA A 179 -63.79 20.82 -2.66
CA ALA A 179 -63.55 21.64 -1.47
C ALA A 179 -62.19 22.39 -1.48
N ILE A 180 -61.29 22.09 -2.42
CA ILE A 180 -59.90 22.59 -2.41
C ILE A 180 -59.56 23.45 -3.65
N THR A 181 -60.44 23.53 -4.64
CA THR A 181 -60.33 24.50 -5.75
C THR A 181 -61.56 25.40 -5.74
N PRO A 182 -61.43 26.72 -5.50
CA PRO A 182 -62.50 27.66 -5.87
C PRO A 182 -62.69 27.72 -7.39
#